data_AF-B4GJE9-F1
#
_entry.id   AF-B4GJE9-F1
#
_cell.length_a   1.000
_cell.length_b   1.000
_cell.length_c   1.000
_cell.angle_alpha   90.00
_cell.angle_beta   90.00
_cell.angle_gamma   90.00
#
_symmetry.space_group_name_H-M   'P 1'
#
loop_
_entity.id
_entity.type
_entity.pdbx_description
1 polymer ?
#
loop_
_entity_poly.entity_id
_entity_poly.type
_entity_poly.pdbx_seq_one_letter_code
_entity_poly.pdbx_strand_id
1 'polypeptide(L)'
;MVMLNPIEIVCFYVVQPILDYLTYLMLEVHYVAYLAGLAVIGIVLGLVFSIISVIWYKSTLKDLPGQPTVAVEHVHSPEGPAKKKDQKQD
;
A
#
# COMPACT_ATOMS: atom_id res chain seq x y z
N MET A 1 3.11 34.86 16.60
CA MET A 1 3.38 34.12 15.36
C MET A 1 3.16 32.66 15.68
N VAL A 2 2.07 32.07 15.20
CA VAL A 2 1.80 30.64 15.45
C VAL A 2 2.91 29.88 14.75
N MET A 3 3.69 29.09 15.50
CA MET A 3 4.71 28.23 14.93
C MET A 3 3.94 27.08 14.26
N LEU A 4 3.50 27.28 13.01
CA LEU A 4 2.76 26.25 12.29
C LEU A 4 3.68 25.05 12.13
N ASN A 5 3.24 23.90 12.64
CA ASN A 5 3.92 22.65 12.35
C ASN A 5 3.94 22.43 10.83
N PRO A 6 4.98 21.80 10.28
CA PRO A 6 5.08 21.55 8.84
C PRO A 6 3.86 20.81 8.27
N ILE A 7 3.21 19.98 9.08
CA ILE A 7 1.95 19.31 8.75
C ILE A 7 0.80 20.31 8.57
N GLU A 8 0.73 21.32 9.44
CA GLU A 8 -0.33 22.33 9.39
C GLU A 8 -0.19 23.21 8.14
N ILE A 9 1.05 23.54 7.75
CA ILE A 9 1.35 24.23 6.49
C ILE A 9 0.85 23.43 5.29
N VAL A 10 1.14 22.13 5.25
CA VAL A 10 0.69 21.26 4.14
C VAL A 10 -0.84 21.17 4.12
N CYS A 11 -1.48 21.04 5.27
CA CYS A 11 -2.94 21.05 5.35
C CYS A 11 -3.54 22.36 4.80
N PHE A 12 -2.94 23.50 5.14
CA PHE A 12 -3.47 24.80 4.72
C PHE A 12 -3.24 25.07 3.23
N TYR A 13 -2.06 24.75 2.71
CA TYR A 13 -1.70 25.09 1.33
C TYR A 13 -2.07 24.03 0.29
N VAL A 14 -2.23 22.77 0.70
CA VAL A 14 -2.47 21.65 -0.23
C VAL A 14 -3.83 21.02 0.01
N VAL A 15 -4.16 20.68 1.25
CA VAL A 15 -5.41 19.96 1.55
C VAL A 15 -6.64 20.86 1.43
N GLN A 16 -6.56 22.08 1.96
CA GLN A 16 -7.65 23.07 1.90
C GLN A 16 -8.12 23.40 0.48
N PRO A 17 -7.27 23.73 -0.50
CA PRO A 17 -7.74 24.00 -1.86
C PRO A 17 -8.33 22.76 -2.55
N ILE A 18 -7.86 21.55 -2.22
CA ILE A 18 -8.46 20.30 -2.70
C ILE A 18 -9.89 20.17 -2.16
N LEU A 19 -10.09 20.42 -0.86
CA LEU A 19 -11.41 20.37 -0.22
C LEU A 19 -12.35 21.46 -0.74
N ASP A 20 -11.84 22.67 -0.99
CA ASP A 20 -12.62 23.78 -1.55
C ASP A 20 -13.12 23.44 -2.96
N TYR A 21 -12.24 22.88 -3.80
CA TYR A 21 -12.60 22.42 -5.14
C TYR A 21 -13.62 21.27 -5.12
N LEU A 22 -13.47 20.31 -4.20
CA LEU A 22 -14.43 19.23 -4.00
C LEU A 22 -15.80 19.78 -3.54
N THR A 23 -15.81 20.75 -2.63
CA THR A 23 -17.02 21.42 -2.17
C THR A 23 -17.73 22.13 -3.32
N TYR A 24 -16.97 22.84 -4.17
CA TYR A 24 -17.48 23.50 -5.36
C TYR A 24 -18.14 22.51 -6.33
N LEU A 25 -17.46 21.39 -6.64
CA LEU A 25 -18.03 20.35 -7.52
C LEU A 25 -19.30 19.72 -6.96
N MET A 26 -19.38 19.56 -5.63
CA MET A 26 -20.54 18.99 -4.97
C MET A 26 -21.77 19.91 -5.05
N LEU A 27 -21.57 21.22 -4.84
CA LEU A 27 -22.67 22.18 -4.70
C LEU A 27 -23.11 22.80 -6.03
N GLU A 28 -22.19 23.13 -6.94
CA GLU A 28 -22.51 23.96 -8.11
C GLU A 28 -22.53 23.22 -9.45
N VAL A 29 -21.79 22.12 -9.59
CA VAL A 29 -21.58 21.48 -10.91
C VAL A 29 -22.40 20.20 -11.03
N HIS A 30 -21.84 19.05 -10.65
CA HIS A 30 -22.50 17.74 -10.79
C HIS A 30 -21.93 16.75 -9.77
N TYR A 31 -22.82 16.10 -9.02
CA TYR A 31 -22.46 15.11 -8.01
C TYR A 31 -21.62 13.94 -8.57
N VAL A 32 -21.82 13.57 -9.84
CA VAL A 32 -21.02 12.53 -10.52
C VAL A 32 -19.56 12.97 -10.74
N ALA A 33 -19.33 14.24 -11.07
CA ALA A 33 -17.98 14.78 -11.23
C ALA A 33 -17.25 14.87 -9.88
N TYR A 34 -17.98 15.22 -8.82
CA TYR A 34 -17.48 15.15 -7.44
C TYR A 34 -17.01 13.73 -7.08
N LEU A 35 -17.86 12.72 -7.32
CA LEU A 35 -17.52 11.32 -7.06
C LEU A 35 -16.30 10.85 -7.87
N ALA A 36 -16.22 11.22 -9.15
CA ALA A 36 -15.08 10.89 -10.00
C ALA A 36 -13.78 11.53 -9.49
N GLY A 37 -13.81 12.80 -9.09
CA GLY A 37 -12.67 13.49 -8.50
C GLY A 37 -12.18 12.84 -7.20
N LEU A 38 -13.12 12.48 -6.31
CA LEU A 38 -12.81 11.77 -5.06
C LEU A 38 -12.18 10.40 -5.33
N ALA A 39 -12.71 9.65 -6.30
CA ALA A 39 -12.18 8.35 -6.66
C ALA A 39 -10.73 8.44 -7.18
N VAL A 40 -10.43 9.42 -8.03
CA VAL A 40 -9.07 9.65 -8.54
C VAL A 40 -8.11 10.00 -7.41
N ILE A 41 -8.50 10.89 -6.49
CA ILE A 41 -7.67 11.25 -5.32
C ILE A 41 -7.40 10.01 -4.46
N GLY A 42 -8.42 9.20 -4.20
CA GLY A 42 -8.29 7.96 -3.44
C GLY A 42 -7.35 6.96 -4.09
N ILE A 43 -7.40 6.80 -5.41
CA ILE A 43 -6.50 5.91 -6.17
C ILE A 43 -5.06 6.40 -6.06
N VAL A 44 -4.81 7.69 -6.26
CA VAL A 44 -3.46 8.26 -6.18
C VAL A 44 -2.88 8.10 -4.78
N LEU A 45 -3.64 8.44 -3.74
CA LEU A 45 -3.22 8.26 -2.35
C LEU A 45 -2.97 6.78 -2.04
N GLY A 46 -3.87 5.89 -2.46
CA GLY A 46 -3.72 4.44 -2.28
C GLY A 46 -2.47 3.89 -2.95
N LEU A 47 -2.14 4.35 -4.17
CA LEU A 47 -0.91 3.96 -4.86
C LEU A 47 0.34 4.44 -4.14
N VAL A 48 0.36 5.69 -3.69
CA VAL A 48 1.49 6.24 -2.92
C VAL A 48 1.68 5.45 -1.62
N PHE A 49 0.60 5.20 -0.88
CA PHE A 49 0.67 4.39 0.34
C PHE A 49 1.12 2.95 0.06
N SER A 50 0.65 2.33 -1.03
CA SER A 50 1.07 0.98 -1.42
C SER A 50 2.58 0.90 -1.67
N ILE A 51 3.13 1.88 -2.42
CA ILE A 51 4.57 1.95 -2.69
C ILE A 51 5.35 2.15 -1.39
N ILE A 52 4.91 3.08 -0.53
CA ILE A 52 5.54 3.33 0.77
C ILE A 52 5.52 2.06 1.61
N SER A 53 4.40 1.33 1.69
CA SER A 53 4.30 0.08 2.43
C SER A 53 5.23 -1.01 1.90
N VAL A 54 5.40 -1.14 0.59
CA VAL A 54 6.34 -2.13 -0.01
C VAL A 54 7.79 -1.75 0.30
N ILE A 55 8.14 -0.48 0.16
CA ILE A 55 9.49 0.02 0.49
C ILE A 55 9.76 -0.17 1.99
N TRP A 56 8.81 0.19 2.84
CA TRP A 56 8.91 0.03 4.28
C TRP A 56 9.09 -1.43 4.65
N TYR A 57 8.24 -2.33 4.13
CA TYR A 57 8.33 -3.76 4.39
C TYR A 57 9.71 -4.31 4.01
N LYS A 58 10.23 -3.93 2.84
CA LYS A 58 11.56 -4.36 2.38
C LYS A 58 12.69 -3.78 3.24
N SER A 59 12.56 -2.56 3.75
CA SER A 59 13.54 -1.94 4.66
C SER A 59 13.49 -2.58 6.04
N THR A 60 12.32 -2.80 6.62
CA THR A 60 12.16 -3.50 7.91
C THR A 60 12.67 -4.95 7.84
N LEU A 61 12.52 -5.61 6.69
CA LEU A 61 13.08 -6.95 6.47
C LEU A 61 14.61 -6.96 6.46
N LYS A 62 15.25 -5.86 6.01
CA LYS A 62 16.72 -5.70 6.02
C LYS A 62 17.25 -5.29 7.39
N ASP A 63 16.46 -4.56 8.16
CA ASP A 63 16.79 -4.11 9.52
C ASP A 63 16.61 -5.19 10.59
N LEU A 64 16.03 -6.37 10.24
CA LEU A 64 15.98 -7.52 11.14
C LEU A 64 17.26 -8.38 10.96
N PRO A 65 18.22 -8.35 11.91
CA PRO A 65 19.31 -9.32 11.93
C PRO A 65 18.78 -10.68 12.39
N GLY A 66 18.23 -11.47 11.48
CA GLY A 66 18.00 -12.91 11.69
C GLY A 66 16.59 -13.44 11.50
N GLN A 67 15.94 -13.20 10.35
CA GLN A 67 14.92 -14.15 9.90
C GLN A 67 15.07 -14.47 8.39
N PRO A 68 15.05 -15.77 8.01
CA PRO A 68 15.30 -16.21 6.66
C PRO A 68 14.18 -15.74 5.74
N THR A 69 14.55 -15.50 4.49
CA THR A 69 13.69 -15.68 3.31
C THR A 69 12.63 -16.74 3.57
N VAL A 70 11.41 -16.32 3.91
CA VAL A 70 10.25 -17.20 3.84
C VAL A 70 10.11 -17.50 2.37
N ALA A 71 10.48 -18.73 2.03
CA ALA A 71 10.20 -19.36 0.77
C ALA A 71 8.76 -19.04 0.40
N VAL A 72 8.58 -18.32 -0.71
CA VAL A 72 7.39 -18.49 -1.54
C VAL A 72 7.56 -19.87 -2.16
N GLU A 73 7.41 -20.90 -1.32
CA GLU A 73 7.22 -22.25 -1.78
C GLU A 73 5.84 -22.23 -2.44
N HIS A 74 5.89 -22.48 -3.75
CA HIS A 74 4.77 -22.64 -4.64
C HIS A 74 3.85 -23.72 -4.05
N VAL A 75 2.84 -23.33 -3.26
CA VAL A 75 1.80 -24.24 -2.78
C VAL A 75 0.94 -24.62 -3.97
N HIS A 76 1.33 -25.69 -4.66
CA HIS A 76 0.44 -26.56 -5.39
C HIS A 76 0.41 -27.89 -4.63
N SER A 77 -0.57 -28.02 -3.75
CA SER A 77 -1.00 -29.28 -3.11
C SER A 77 -2.03 -29.97 -4.04
N PRO A 78 -2.46 -31.25 -3.86
CA PRO A 78 -2.04 -32.31 -2.93
C PRO A 78 -1.95 -33.73 -3.60
N GLU A 79 -1.71 -34.75 -2.76
CA GLU A 79 -2.12 -36.19 -2.90
C GLU A 79 -1.12 -37.24 -3.41
N GLY A 80 -0.84 -38.25 -2.55
CA GLY A 80 -0.44 -39.60 -2.97
C GLY A 80 0.64 -40.28 -2.12
N PRO A 81 0.32 -41.32 -1.30
CA PRO A 81 1.29 -41.99 -0.42
C PRO A 81 2.00 -43.20 -1.06
N ALA A 82 3.26 -43.41 -0.64
CA ALA A 82 4.03 -44.66 -0.54
C ALA A 82 4.47 -45.43 -1.82
N LYS A 83 5.79 -45.67 -1.96
CA LYS A 83 6.42 -47.01 -1.82
C LYS A 83 7.92 -47.09 -2.23
N LYS A 84 8.66 -47.88 -1.42
CA LYS A 84 9.84 -48.76 -1.68
C LYS A 84 11.19 -48.08 -2.06
N LYS A 85 12.24 -48.22 -1.23
CA LYS A 85 13.19 -49.36 -1.00
C LYS A 85 14.28 -49.50 -2.08
N ASP A 86 15.50 -49.74 -1.58
CA ASP A 86 16.80 -49.97 -2.24
C ASP A 86 17.53 -48.66 -2.66
N GLN A 87 18.82 -48.44 -2.38
CA GLN A 87 19.96 -49.35 -2.50
C GLN A 87 21.19 -48.84 -1.72
N LYS A 88 21.96 -49.77 -1.15
CA LYS A 88 23.29 -49.65 -0.50
C LYS A 88 24.38 -49.92 -1.53
N GLN A 89 25.52 -49.21 -1.48
CA GLN A 89 26.88 -49.72 -1.76
C GLN A 89 27.86 -48.56 -1.52
N ASP A 90 28.67 -48.58 -0.45
CA ASP A 90 30.02 -49.20 -0.35
C ASP A 90 31.01 -48.64 -1.38
#